data_AF-A0A2A5DC79-F1
#
_entry.id   AF-A0A2A5DC79-F1
#
_cell.length_a   1.000
_cell.length_b   1.000
_cell.length_c   1.000
_cell.angle_alpha   90.00
_cell.angle_beta   90.00
_cell.angle_gamma   90.00
#
_symmetry.space_group_name_H-M   'P 1'
#
loop_
_entity.id
_entity.type
_entity.pdbx_description
1 polymer ?
#
loop_
_entity_poly.entity_id
_entity_poly.type
_entity_poly.pdbx_seq_one_letter_code
_entity_poly.pdbx_strand_id
1 'polypeptide(L)'
;MITKLIFIVFISLILHTHALTQDKERINQTKIITGESIQLIKLTEQNILLKKSIDDNKSILLWALGFAGTFLVAFLGVNIYFIKSEKTTNLNNITKYIEESKIKIEENKLSVFNLLKEENNKTIENKIKSFEARFNQTASSISTKIDKIELTILKNNVHGEDRNHPITIYDLIYLGKKIIEIDDVMFDYETGRCLEQITAFVNKKPKLFPEETAKMVKYLNGLPSSFSVTTNSIIQKLNNLEY
;
A
#
# COMPACT_ATOMS: atom_id res chain seq x y z
N MET A 1 -156.97 11.52 30.48
CA MET A 1 -155.79 11.55 31.38
C MET A 1 -154.61 10.73 30.83
N ILE A 2 -154.86 9.55 30.25
CA ILE A 2 -153.81 8.62 29.74
C ILE A 2 -152.92 9.22 28.63
N THR A 3 -153.49 9.98 27.69
CA THR A 3 -152.75 10.59 26.56
C THR A 3 -151.69 11.61 26.98
N LYS A 4 -151.91 12.35 28.08
CA LYS A 4 -150.91 13.32 28.58
C LYS A 4 -149.70 12.62 29.22
N LEU A 5 -149.92 11.47 29.85
CA LEU A 5 -148.85 10.71 30.52
C LEU A 5 -147.93 10.04 29.50
N ILE A 6 -148.49 9.49 28.42
CA ILE A 6 -147.72 8.92 27.30
C ILE A 6 -146.84 9.98 26.64
N PHE A 7 -147.36 11.20 26.45
CA PHE A 7 -146.61 12.29 25.82
C PHE A 7 -145.41 12.74 26.67
N ILE A 8 -145.56 12.80 28.00
CA ILE A 8 -144.46 13.16 28.92
C ILE A 8 -143.37 12.08 28.92
N VAL A 9 -143.75 10.80 28.92
CA VAL A 9 -142.78 9.69 28.83
C VAL A 9 -142.02 9.73 27.51
N PHE A 10 -142.71 10.01 26.40
CA PHE A 10 -142.08 10.08 25.08
C PHE A 10 -141.08 11.25 24.97
N ILE A 11 -141.44 12.43 25.49
CA ILE A 11 -140.53 13.59 25.54
C ILE A 11 -139.33 13.28 26.44
N SER A 12 -139.56 12.68 27.62
CA SER A 12 -138.46 12.32 28.52
C SER A 12 -137.50 11.31 27.89
N LEU A 13 -138.01 10.37 27.09
CA LEU A 13 -137.18 9.39 26.38
C LEU A 13 -136.32 10.06 25.31
N ILE A 14 -136.92 10.98 24.52
CA ILE A 14 -136.21 11.72 23.47
C ILE A 14 -135.11 12.60 24.08
N LEU A 15 -135.40 13.34 25.15
CA LEU A 15 -134.40 14.16 25.84
C LEU A 15 -133.26 13.33 26.44
N HIS A 16 -133.56 12.16 27.02
CA HIS A 16 -132.51 11.27 27.54
C HIS A 16 -131.61 10.73 26.42
N THR A 17 -132.19 10.35 25.28
CA THR A 17 -131.39 9.87 24.14
C THR A 17 -130.50 10.96 23.55
N HIS A 18 -130.99 12.21 23.43
CA HIS A 18 -130.14 13.32 22.97
C HIS A 18 -129.03 13.70 23.94
N ALA A 19 -129.30 13.68 25.25
CA ALA A 19 -128.27 13.93 26.26
C ALA A 19 -127.15 12.87 26.22
N LEU A 20 -127.50 11.59 26.10
CA LEU A 20 -126.51 10.50 25.96
C LEU A 20 -125.66 10.61 24.68
N THR A 21 -126.27 11.02 23.56
CA THR A 21 -125.55 11.17 22.29
C THR A 21 -124.56 12.34 22.34
N GLN A 22 -124.94 13.47 22.92
CA GLN A 22 -124.04 14.63 23.09
C GLN A 22 -122.86 14.32 24.01
N ASP A 23 -123.07 13.56 25.09
CA ASP A 23 -121.98 13.17 25.99
C ASP A 23 -120.99 12.22 25.30
N LYS A 24 -121.50 11.29 24.48
CA LYS A 24 -120.66 10.35 23.71
C LYS A 24 -119.81 11.07 22.66
N GLU A 25 -120.35 12.08 21.99
CA GLU A 25 -119.59 12.90 21.03
C GLU A 25 -118.53 13.76 21.72
N ARG A 26 -118.85 14.36 22.87
CA ARG A 26 -117.86 15.13 23.67
C ARG A 26 -116.71 14.25 24.14
N ILE A 27 -117.00 13.07 24.69
CA ILE A 27 -115.96 12.12 25.13
C ILE A 27 -115.05 11.71 23.96
N ASN A 28 -115.62 11.47 22.78
CA ASN A 28 -114.84 11.13 21.58
C ASN A 28 -113.97 12.30 21.11
N GLN A 29 -114.48 13.54 21.09
CA GLN A 29 -113.69 14.73 20.74
C GLN A 29 -112.55 14.97 21.73
N THR A 30 -112.79 14.85 23.03
CA THR A 30 -111.74 14.96 24.05
C THR A 30 -110.68 13.87 23.89
N LYS A 31 -111.08 12.64 23.52
CA LYS A 31 -110.15 11.53 23.26
C LYS A 31 -109.31 11.75 21.99
N ILE A 32 -109.87 12.37 20.95
CA ILE A 32 -109.14 12.73 19.73
C ILE A 32 -108.11 13.84 20.03
N ILE A 33 -108.53 14.91 20.71
CA ILE A 33 -107.65 16.05 21.05
C ILE A 33 -106.51 15.62 21.99
N THR A 34 -106.80 14.75 22.96
CA THR A 34 -105.76 14.20 23.85
C THR A 34 -104.87 13.18 23.13
N GLY A 35 -105.40 12.42 22.17
CA GLY A 35 -104.61 11.53 21.32
C GLY A 35 -103.63 12.28 20.41
N GLU A 36 -104.09 13.35 19.77
CA GLU A 36 -103.27 14.21 18.90
C GLU A 36 -102.17 14.95 19.67
N SER A 37 -102.47 15.46 20.87
CA SER A 37 -101.45 16.12 21.71
C SER A 37 -100.37 15.14 22.18
N ILE A 38 -100.73 13.90 22.55
CA ILE A 38 -99.76 12.85 22.89
C ILE A 38 -98.88 12.48 21.67
N GLN A 39 -99.46 12.42 20.47
CA GLN A 39 -98.69 12.16 19.25
C GLN A 39 -97.72 13.31 18.94
N LEU A 40 -98.13 14.55 19.14
CA LEU A 40 -97.28 15.73 18.93
C LEU A 40 -96.11 15.78 19.92
N ILE A 41 -96.33 15.39 21.18
CA ILE A 41 -95.26 15.25 22.19
C ILE A 41 -94.26 14.18 21.73
N LYS A 42 -94.73 12.99 21.32
CA LYS A 42 -93.85 11.92 20.83
C LYS A 42 -93.06 12.31 19.58
N LEU A 43 -93.68 13.02 18.63
CA LEU A 43 -93.00 13.55 17.44
C LEU A 43 -91.93 14.59 17.81
N THR A 44 -92.20 15.41 18.82
CA THR A 44 -91.23 16.40 19.33
C THR A 44 -90.03 15.70 19.97
N GLU A 45 -90.28 14.68 20.82
CA GLU A 45 -89.22 13.86 21.43
C GLU A 45 -88.38 13.13 20.38
N GLN A 46 -89.02 12.53 19.36
CA GLN A 46 -88.32 11.88 18.25
C GLN A 46 -87.44 12.87 17.46
N ASN A 47 -87.92 14.08 17.18
CA ASN A 47 -87.13 15.11 16.51
C ASN A 47 -85.93 15.57 17.36
N ILE A 48 -86.08 15.68 18.68
CA ILE A 48 -84.97 15.99 19.59
C ILE A 48 -83.90 14.88 19.55
N LEU A 49 -84.33 13.61 19.59
CA LEU A 49 -83.44 12.46 19.50
C LEU A 49 -82.73 12.37 18.15
N LEU A 50 -83.44 12.61 17.04
CA LEU A 50 -82.86 12.64 15.70
C LEU A 50 -81.84 13.75 15.54
N LYS A 51 -82.15 14.96 16.03
CA LYS A 51 -81.22 16.09 15.99
C LYS A 51 -79.95 15.79 16.80
N LYS A 52 -80.10 15.23 18.00
CA LYS A 52 -78.97 14.79 18.82
C LYS A 52 -78.12 13.72 18.12
N SER A 53 -78.75 12.72 17.49
CA SER A 53 -78.05 11.68 16.74
C SER A 53 -77.29 12.23 15.53
N ILE A 54 -77.84 13.23 14.84
CA ILE A 54 -77.15 13.92 13.73
C ILE A 54 -75.92 14.67 14.25
N ASP A 55 -76.06 15.39 15.36
CA ASP A 55 -74.96 16.17 15.94
C ASP A 55 -73.86 15.25 16.50
N ASP A 56 -74.23 14.13 17.14
CA ASP A 56 -73.30 13.10 17.60
C ASP A 56 -72.56 12.45 16.41
N ASN A 57 -73.26 12.12 15.32
CA ASN A 57 -72.64 11.57 14.11
C ASN A 57 -71.66 12.56 13.46
N LYS A 58 -71.99 13.86 13.43
CA LYS A 58 -71.07 14.89 12.93
C LYS A 58 -69.83 14.98 13.80
N SER A 59 -69.99 14.94 15.12
CA SER A 59 -68.87 14.94 16.07
C SER A 59 -67.96 13.74 15.83
N ILE A 60 -68.53 12.53 15.74
CA ILE A 60 -67.79 11.29 15.46
C ILE A 60 -67.04 11.39 14.13
N LEU A 61 -67.67 11.93 13.08
CA LEU A 61 -67.04 12.09 11.77
C LEU A 61 -65.89 13.10 11.81
N LEU A 62 -66.03 14.21 12.55
CA LEU A 62 -64.95 15.18 12.74
C LEU A 62 -63.79 14.60 13.56
N TRP A 63 -64.08 13.82 14.60
CA TRP A 63 -63.06 13.08 15.36
C TRP A 63 -62.34 12.06 14.48
N ALA A 64 -63.07 11.29 13.69
CA ALA A 64 -62.49 10.33 12.76
C ALA A 64 -61.61 11.02 11.69
N LEU A 65 -62.05 12.17 11.18
CA LEU A 65 -61.27 12.96 10.22
C LEU A 65 -60.00 13.54 10.86
N GLY A 66 -60.10 14.07 12.08
CA GLY A 66 -58.95 14.57 12.84
C GLY A 66 -57.94 13.46 13.16
N PHE A 67 -58.42 12.28 13.55
CA PHE A 67 -57.59 11.10 13.75
C PHE A 67 -56.91 10.65 12.46
N ALA A 68 -57.65 10.56 11.35
CA ALA A 68 -57.10 10.17 10.06
C ALA A 68 -56.04 11.17 9.56
N GLY A 69 -56.29 12.47 9.71
CA GLY A 69 -55.34 13.52 9.32
C GLY A 69 -54.06 13.49 10.17
N THR A 70 -54.18 13.37 11.49
CA THR A 70 -53.03 13.26 12.39
C THR A 70 -52.24 11.98 12.17
N PHE A 71 -52.92 10.85 11.95
CA PHE A 71 -52.30 9.58 11.59
C PHE A 71 -51.51 9.69 10.27
N LEU A 72 -52.09 10.31 9.24
CA LEU A 72 -51.42 10.51 7.96
C LEU A 72 -50.16 11.36 8.10
N VAL A 73 -50.23 12.46 8.86
CA VAL A 73 -49.08 13.35 9.10
C VAL A 73 -47.98 12.63 9.89
N ALA A 74 -48.35 11.91 10.95
CA ALA A 74 -47.40 11.14 11.73
C ALA A 74 -46.75 10.03 10.90
N PHE A 75 -47.54 9.30 10.11
CA PHE A 75 -47.06 8.26 9.21
C PHE A 75 -46.10 8.81 8.16
N LEU A 76 -46.42 9.95 7.53
CA LEU A 76 -45.55 10.60 6.56
C LEU A 76 -44.25 11.08 7.21
N GLY A 77 -44.33 11.67 8.41
CA GLY A 77 -43.16 12.13 9.17
C GLY A 77 -42.18 11.00 9.50
N VAL A 78 -42.70 9.86 9.95
CA VAL A 78 -41.90 8.66 10.23
C VAL A 78 -41.22 8.13 8.96
N ASN A 79 -41.94 8.03 7.84
CA ASN A 79 -41.37 7.57 6.57
C ASN A 79 -40.29 8.51 6.03
N ILE A 80 -40.51 9.82 6.05
CA ILE A 80 -39.50 10.81 5.64
C ILE A 80 -38.25 10.72 6.53
N TYR A 81 -38.44 10.56 7.85
CA TYR A 81 -37.34 10.40 8.78
C TYR A 81 -36.51 9.15 8.49
N PHE A 82 -37.16 7.99 8.29
CA PHE A 82 -36.47 6.74 7.95
C PHE A 82 -35.71 6.85 6.63
N ILE A 83 -36.33 7.37 5.56
CA ILE A 83 -35.67 7.55 4.26
C ILE A 83 -34.45 8.49 4.38
N LYS A 84 -34.59 9.59 5.12
CA LYS A 84 -33.49 10.54 5.33
C LYS A 84 -32.35 9.89 6.12
N SER A 85 -32.69 9.18 7.21
CA SER A 85 -31.72 8.49 8.05
C SER A 85 -30.96 7.41 7.28
N GLU A 86 -31.66 6.57 6.52
CA GLU A 86 -31.06 5.53 5.69
C GLU A 86 -30.11 6.12 4.64
N LYS A 87 -30.54 7.19 3.96
CA LYS A 87 -29.70 7.88 2.98
C LYS A 87 -28.42 8.45 3.61
N THR A 88 -28.51 9.08 4.78
CA THR A 88 -27.33 9.62 5.48
C THR A 88 -26.40 8.51 5.96
N THR A 89 -26.93 7.41 6.50
CA THR A 89 -26.12 6.26 6.94
C THR A 89 -25.40 5.62 5.77
N ASN A 90 -26.09 5.41 4.65
CA ASN A 90 -25.49 4.82 3.44
C ASN A 90 -24.40 5.73 2.86
N LEU A 91 -24.63 7.04 2.80
CA LEU A 91 -23.59 7.99 2.36
C LEU A 91 -22.37 7.97 3.28
N ASN A 92 -22.57 7.98 4.60
CA ASN A 92 -21.46 7.94 5.55
C ASN A 92 -20.66 6.63 5.44
N ASN A 93 -21.35 5.50 5.28
CA ASN A 93 -20.70 4.20 5.08
C ASN A 93 -19.88 4.17 3.80
N ILE A 94 -20.42 4.65 2.67
CA ILE A 94 -19.70 4.71 1.40
C ILE A 94 -18.47 5.61 1.51
N THR A 95 -18.59 6.80 2.13
CA THR A 95 -17.46 7.70 2.34
C THR A 95 -16.37 7.05 3.19
N LYS A 96 -16.76 6.37 4.28
CA LYS A 96 -15.82 5.63 5.13
C LYS A 96 -15.07 4.54 4.36
N TYR A 97 -15.77 3.75 3.55
CA TYR A 97 -15.12 2.74 2.70
C TYR A 97 -14.16 3.36 1.67
N ILE A 98 -14.51 4.51 1.09
CA ILE A 98 -13.63 5.23 0.16
C ILE A 98 -12.38 5.73 0.88
N GLU A 99 -12.50 6.32 2.07
CA GLU A 99 -11.36 6.80 2.85
C GLU A 99 -10.44 5.65 3.30
N GLU A 100 -11.00 4.57 3.85
CA GLU A 100 -10.23 3.38 4.23
C GLU A 100 -9.52 2.76 3.02
N SER A 101 -10.18 2.71 1.86
CA SER A 101 -9.55 2.20 0.63
C SER A 101 -8.40 3.09 0.15
N LYS A 102 -8.51 4.42 0.26
CA LYS A 102 -7.42 5.36 -0.10
C LYS A 102 -6.19 5.15 0.79
N ILE A 103 -6.39 5.05 2.10
CA ILE A 103 -5.31 4.79 3.07
C ILE A 103 -4.60 3.48 2.71
N LYS A 104 -5.36 2.41 2.48
CA LYS A 104 -4.81 1.10 2.11
C LYS A 104 -4.06 1.11 0.77
N ILE A 105 -4.51 1.91 -0.19
CA ILE A 105 -3.81 2.10 -1.47
C ILE A 105 -2.48 2.85 -1.26
N GLU A 106 -2.46 3.88 -0.43
CA GLU A 106 -1.23 4.62 -0.11
C GLU A 106 -0.22 3.76 0.65
N GLU A 107 -0.66 2.99 1.63
CA GLU A 107 0.18 2.02 2.36
C GLU A 107 0.78 0.98 1.43
N ASN A 108 -0.03 0.41 0.52
CA ASN A 108 0.45 -0.54 -0.48
C ASN A 108 1.45 0.11 -1.45
N LYS A 109 1.21 1.35 -1.90
CA LYS A 109 2.17 2.08 -2.75
C LYS A 109 3.50 2.30 -2.04
N LEU A 110 3.47 2.70 -0.76
CA LEU A 110 4.67 2.92 0.03
C LEU A 110 5.45 1.60 0.24
N SER A 111 4.74 0.51 0.52
CA SER A 111 5.34 -0.83 0.64
C SER A 111 6.04 -1.27 -0.66
N VAL A 112 5.34 -1.17 -1.80
CA VAL A 112 5.91 -1.51 -3.11
C VAL A 112 7.11 -0.62 -3.46
N PHE A 113 7.03 0.68 -3.16
CA PHE A 113 8.15 1.60 -3.39
C PHE A 113 9.37 1.25 -2.53
N ASN A 114 9.16 0.88 -1.27
CA ASN A 114 10.25 0.47 -0.38
C ASN A 114 10.90 -0.84 -0.86
N LEU A 115 10.11 -1.83 -1.29
CA LEU A 115 10.62 -3.07 -1.88
C LEU A 115 11.45 -2.80 -3.14
N LEU A 116 10.94 -1.99 -4.07
CA LEU A 116 11.65 -1.59 -5.28
C LEU A 116 12.96 -0.85 -4.96
N LYS A 117 12.95 0.02 -3.94
CA LYS A 117 14.13 0.75 -3.49
C LYS A 117 15.19 -0.19 -2.94
N GLU A 118 14.79 -1.17 -2.12
CA GLU A 118 15.71 -2.16 -1.55
C GLU A 118 16.33 -3.06 -2.63
N GLU A 119 15.51 -3.55 -3.57
CA GLU A 119 15.97 -4.39 -4.67
C GLU A 119 16.89 -3.65 -5.64
N ASN A 120 16.58 -2.39 -5.96
CA ASN A 120 17.46 -1.53 -6.76
C ASN A 120 18.79 -1.26 -6.05
N ASN A 121 18.77 -0.97 -4.75
CA ASN A 121 20.00 -0.74 -3.98
C ASN A 121 20.88 -1.99 -3.97
N LYS A 122 20.33 -3.18 -3.72
CA LYS A 122 21.07 -4.46 -3.79
C LYS A 122 21.65 -4.70 -5.18
N THR A 123 20.88 -4.42 -6.23
CA THR A 123 21.33 -4.59 -7.61
C THR A 123 22.47 -3.64 -7.96
N ILE A 124 22.39 -2.38 -7.53
CA ILE A 124 23.44 -1.37 -7.73
C ILE A 124 24.71 -1.77 -6.97
N GLU A 125 24.61 -2.15 -5.69
CA GLU A 125 25.77 -2.61 -4.91
C GLU A 125 26.47 -3.82 -5.53
N ASN A 126 25.70 -4.81 -5.98
CA ASN A 126 26.25 -6.00 -6.65
C ASN A 126 26.95 -5.63 -7.96
N LYS A 127 26.38 -4.71 -8.75
CA LYS A 127 27.02 -4.21 -9.98
C LYS A 127 28.32 -3.47 -9.66
N ILE A 128 28.34 -2.60 -8.65
CA ILE A 128 29.55 -1.89 -8.22
C ILE A 128 30.64 -2.87 -7.82
N LYS A 129 30.34 -3.84 -6.94
CA LYS A 129 31.31 -4.87 -6.54
C LYS A 129 31.84 -5.68 -7.72
N SER A 130 30.97 -6.06 -8.66
CA SER A 130 31.38 -6.78 -9.86
C SER A 130 32.28 -5.94 -10.78
N PHE A 131 32.02 -4.63 -10.85
CA PHE A 131 32.80 -3.69 -11.64
C PHE A 131 34.18 -3.47 -11.00
N GLU A 132 34.25 -3.26 -9.68
CA GLU A 132 35.50 -3.15 -8.93
C GLU A 132 36.37 -4.41 -9.10
N ALA A 133 35.77 -5.61 -9.01
CA ALA A 133 36.49 -6.85 -9.21
C ALA A 133 37.09 -6.95 -10.63
N ARG A 134 36.30 -6.64 -11.66
CA ARG A 134 36.77 -6.63 -13.06
C ARG A 134 37.83 -5.55 -13.31
N PHE A 135 37.65 -4.38 -12.72
CA PHE A 135 38.60 -3.29 -12.82
C PHE A 135 39.93 -3.67 -12.18
N ASN A 136 39.91 -4.20 -10.96
CA ASN A 136 41.12 -4.65 -10.26
C ASN A 136 41.83 -5.79 -10.99
N GLN A 137 41.08 -6.74 -11.56
CA GLN A 137 41.65 -7.80 -12.39
C GLN A 137 42.32 -7.24 -13.65
N THR A 138 41.68 -6.27 -14.31
CA THR A 138 42.22 -5.62 -15.51
C THR A 138 43.46 -4.79 -15.18
N ALA A 139 43.40 -4.00 -14.10
CA ALA A 139 44.52 -3.20 -13.61
C ALA A 139 45.73 -4.09 -13.26
N SER A 140 45.50 -5.21 -12.58
CA SER A 140 46.55 -6.19 -12.27
C SER A 140 47.14 -6.78 -13.54
N SER A 141 46.30 -7.17 -14.51
CA SER A 141 46.77 -7.70 -15.80
C SER A 141 47.58 -6.67 -16.60
N ILE A 142 47.20 -5.39 -16.57
CA ILE A 142 47.94 -4.31 -17.23
C ILE A 142 49.27 -4.10 -16.52
N SER A 143 49.29 -4.05 -15.18
CA SER A 143 50.53 -3.92 -14.41
C SER A 143 51.53 -5.01 -14.78
N THR A 144 51.11 -6.28 -14.74
CA THR A 144 51.97 -7.41 -15.12
C THR A 144 52.46 -7.32 -16.57
N LYS A 145 51.65 -6.78 -17.49
CA LYS A 145 52.08 -6.57 -18.88
C LYS A 145 53.13 -5.46 -18.99
N ILE A 146 52.98 -4.37 -18.24
CA ILE A 146 53.95 -3.27 -18.19
C ILE A 146 55.27 -3.79 -17.64
N ASP A 147 55.24 -4.54 -16.54
CA ASP A 147 56.43 -5.14 -15.91
C ASP A 147 57.17 -6.06 -16.89
N LYS A 148 56.43 -6.87 -17.67
CA LYS A 148 56.99 -7.73 -18.72
C LYS A 148 57.62 -6.95 -19.87
N ILE A 149 57.01 -5.83 -20.27
CA ILE A 149 57.58 -4.94 -21.30
C ILE A 149 58.87 -4.29 -20.77
N GLU A 150 58.89 -3.79 -19.54
CA GLU A 150 60.08 -3.21 -18.91
C GLU A 150 61.23 -4.24 -18.86
N LEU A 151 60.96 -5.48 -18.45
CA LEU A 151 61.94 -6.56 -18.50
C LEU A 151 62.45 -6.83 -19.91
N THR A 152 61.58 -6.81 -20.91
CA THR A 152 61.97 -7.07 -22.30
C THR A 152 62.90 -5.96 -22.81
N ILE A 153 62.59 -4.70 -22.51
CA ILE A 153 63.45 -3.55 -22.83
C ILE A 153 64.81 -3.69 -22.14
N LEU A 154 64.83 -4.02 -20.84
CA LEU A 154 66.08 -4.21 -20.10
C LEU A 154 66.92 -5.36 -20.65
N LYS A 155 66.29 -6.49 -20.99
CA LYS A 155 66.97 -7.62 -21.63
C LYS A 155 67.58 -7.22 -22.97
N ASN A 156 66.86 -6.48 -23.81
CA ASN A 156 67.37 -6.03 -25.11
C ASN A 156 68.56 -5.07 -24.95
N ASN A 157 68.52 -4.17 -23.96
CA ASN A 157 69.64 -3.28 -23.65
C ASN A 157 70.88 -4.05 -23.18
N VAL A 158 70.70 -5.09 -22.36
CA VAL A 158 71.79 -5.96 -21.89
C VAL A 158 72.28 -6.94 -22.97
N HIS A 159 71.44 -7.32 -23.93
CA HIS A 159 71.80 -8.22 -25.03
C HIS A 159 72.48 -7.54 -26.23
N GLY A 160 72.60 -6.21 -26.22
CA GLY A 160 73.49 -5.50 -27.15
C GLY A 160 72.99 -5.37 -28.58
N GLU A 161 71.71 -5.03 -28.77
CA GLU A 161 71.26 -4.51 -30.08
C GLU A 161 71.73 -3.06 -30.32
N ASP A 162 72.01 -2.28 -29.26
CA ASP A 162 72.64 -0.97 -29.37
C ASP A 162 74.16 -1.09 -29.20
N ARG A 163 74.89 -1.17 -30.32
CA ARG A 163 76.32 -1.52 -30.39
C ARG A 163 77.27 -0.47 -29.78
N ASN A 164 76.74 0.58 -29.15
CA ASN A 164 77.51 1.74 -28.70
C ASN A 164 77.71 1.82 -27.18
N HIS A 165 77.02 1.00 -26.37
CA HIS A 165 77.22 0.96 -24.92
C HIS A 165 77.80 -0.38 -24.45
N PRO A 166 79.00 -0.41 -23.86
CA PRO A 166 79.54 -1.62 -23.26
C PRO A 166 78.70 -2.01 -22.04
N ILE A 167 78.21 -3.24 -22.02
CA ILE A 167 77.46 -3.82 -20.89
C ILE A 167 78.32 -3.73 -19.63
N THR A 168 77.78 -3.11 -18.57
CA THR A 168 78.46 -2.98 -17.28
C THR A 168 77.95 -4.02 -16.26
N ILE A 169 78.69 -4.21 -15.16
CA ILE A 169 78.20 -5.01 -14.02
C ILE A 169 76.91 -4.44 -13.45
N TYR A 170 76.77 -3.11 -13.43
CA TYR A 170 75.58 -2.46 -12.89
C TYR A 170 74.32 -2.82 -13.68
N ASP A 171 74.42 -2.93 -15.01
CA ASP A 171 73.30 -3.33 -15.87
C ASP A 171 72.85 -4.76 -15.57
N LEU A 172 73.80 -5.67 -15.35
CA LEU A 172 73.52 -7.07 -15.01
C LEU A 172 72.92 -7.21 -13.61
N ILE A 173 73.44 -6.48 -12.61
CA ILE A 173 72.85 -6.45 -11.26
C ILE A 173 71.44 -5.86 -11.29
N TYR A 174 71.25 -4.78 -12.06
CA TYR A 174 69.96 -4.11 -12.18
C TYR A 174 68.91 -5.01 -12.84
N LEU A 175 69.27 -5.66 -13.96
CA LEU A 175 68.43 -6.67 -14.61
C LEU A 175 68.08 -7.80 -13.65
N GLY A 176 69.08 -8.32 -12.94
CA GLY A 176 68.92 -9.40 -11.98
C GLY A 176 68.00 -9.04 -10.80
N LYS A 177 68.03 -7.80 -10.32
CA LYS A 177 67.09 -7.31 -9.29
C LYS A 177 65.68 -7.14 -9.83
N LYS A 178 65.53 -6.62 -11.04
CA LYS A 178 64.22 -6.46 -11.68
C LYS A 178 63.53 -7.79 -11.95
N ILE A 179 64.29 -8.84 -12.28
CA ILE A 179 63.76 -10.20 -12.40
C ILE A 179 63.19 -10.71 -11.07
N ILE A 180 63.84 -10.39 -9.94
CA ILE A 180 63.35 -10.77 -8.59
C ILE A 180 62.08 -10.01 -8.22
N GLU A 181 61.99 -8.73 -8.58
CA GLU A 181 60.83 -7.89 -8.25
C GLU A 181 59.53 -8.31 -8.96
N ILE A 182 59.62 -8.97 -10.12
CA ILE A 182 58.48 -9.20 -11.02
C ILE A 182 57.75 -10.53 -10.74
N ASP A 183 58.23 -11.31 -9.76
CA ASP A 183 57.58 -12.48 -9.15
C ASP A 183 56.67 -13.29 -10.11
N ASP A 184 57.27 -13.77 -11.21
CA ASP A 184 56.58 -14.55 -12.24
C ASP A 184 56.90 -16.04 -12.10
N VAL A 185 56.02 -16.89 -12.66
CA VAL A 185 56.16 -18.37 -12.73
C VAL A 185 57.46 -18.81 -13.42
N MET A 186 58.13 -17.89 -14.12
CA MET A 186 59.40 -18.09 -14.83
C MET A 186 60.63 -17.55 -14.09
N PHE A 187 60.49 -17.17 -12.81
CA PHE A 187 61.58 -16.63 -11.99
C PHE A 187 62.85 -17.48 -12.11
N ASP A 188 62.73 -18.79 -11.90
CA ASP A 188 63.90 -19.68 -11.91
C ASP A 188 64.61 -19.71 -13.28
N TYR A 189 63.83 -19.71 -14.36
CA TYR A 189 64.36 -19.70 -15.73
C TYR A 189 65.07 -18.38 -16.05
N GLU A 190 64.47 -17.25 -15.71
CA GLU A 190 65.00 -15.92 -16.01
C GLU A 190 66.22 -15.57 -15.14
N THR A 191 66.19 -15.95 -13.86
CA THR A 191 67.36 -15.86 -12.99
C THR A 191 68.50 -16.73 -13.51
N GLY A 192 68.20 -17.95 -13.98
CA GLY A 192 69.19 -18.81 -14.64
C GLY A 192 69.85 -18.15 -15.85
N ARG A 193 69.07 -17.58 -16.77
CA ARG A 193 69.62 -16.87 -17.94
C ARG A 193 70.45 -15.64 -17.57
N CYS A 194 70.02 -14.88 -16.55
CA CYS A 194 70.80 -13.76 -16.02
C CYS A 194 72.15 -14.24 -15.47
N LEU A 195 72.17 -15.35 -14.70
CA LEU A 195 73.40 -15.95 -14.19
C LEU A 195 74.34 -16.46 -15.31
N GLU A 196 73.79 -16.97 -16.42
CA GLU A 196 74.59 -17.32 -17.60
C GLU A 196 75.25 -16.09 -18.23
N GLN A 197 74.52 -14.98 -18.37
CA GLN A 197 75.07 -13.71 -18.88
C GLN A 197 76.17 -13.17 -17.96
N ILE A 198 75.95 -13.22 -16.65
CA ILE A 198 76.95 -12.87 -15.64
C ILE A 198 78.19 -13.75 -15.78
N THR A 199 78.00 -15.07 -15.91
CA THR A 199 79.12 -16.01 -16.07
C THR A 199 79.90 -15.70 -17.34
N ALA A 200 79.22 -15.43 -18.44
CA ALA A 200 79.84 -15.04 -19.71
C ALA A 200 80.61 -13.71 -19.58
N PHE A 201 80.07 -12.74 -18.84
CA PHE A 201 80.73 -11.47 -18.56
C PHE A 201 82.00 -11.67 -17.73
N VAL A 202 81.94 -12.44 -16.64
CA VAL A 202 83.10 -12.73 -15.77
C VAL A 202 84.18 -13.53 -16.51
N ASN A 203 83.80 -14.47 -17.39
CA ASN A 203 84.76 -15.24 -18.19
C ASN A 203 85.57 -14.37 -19.17
N LYS A 204 85.08 -13.18 -19.55
CA LYS A 204 85.84 -12.22 -20.38
C LYS A 204 86.96 -11.51 -19.61
N LYS A 205 87.11 -11.79 -18.30
CA LYS A 205 88.08 -11.16 -17.40
C LYS A 205 88.07 -9.61 -17.48
N PRO A 206 86.92 -8.97 -17.25
CA PRO A 206 86.83 -7.52 -17.25
C PRO A 206 87.67 -6.96 -16.10
N LYS A 207 88.25 -5.76 -16.31
CA LYS A 207 88.81 -4.98 -15.20
C LYS A 207 87.67 -4.42 -14.38
N LEU A 208 87.57 -4.85 -13.14
CA LEU A 208 86.50 -4.46 -12.22
C LEU A 208 87.09 -3.74 -11.03
N PHE A 209 86.40 -2.70 -10.57
CA PHE A 209 86.76 -2.06 -9.31
C PHE A 209 86.32 -2.95 -8.13
N PRO A 210 87.06 -2.94 -6.99
CA PRO A 210 86.70 -3.72 -5.82
C PRO A 210 85.25 -3.50 -5.33
N GLU A 211 84.73 -2.27 -5.48
CA GLU A 211 83.35 -1.93 -5.15
C GLU A 211 82.33 -2.63 -6.04
N GLU A 212 82.62 -2.79 -7.34
CA GLU A 212 81.74 -3.47 -8.30
C GLU A 212 81.70 -4.96 -8.02
N THR A 213 82.86 -5.55 -7.73
CA THR A 213 82.98 -6.95 -7.29
C THR A 213 82.19 -7.19 -6.01
N ALA A 214 82.34 -6.31 -5.00
CA ALA A 214 81.61 -6.43 -3.73
C ALA A 214 80.08 -6.35 -3.92
N LYS A 215 79.59 -5.42 -4.77
CA LYS A 215 78.17 -5.31 -5.09
C LYS A 215 77.65 -6.55 -5.81
N MET A 216 78.44 -7.12 -6.72
CA MET A 216 78.08 -8.33 -7.45
C MET A 216 78.00 -9.55 -6.54
N VAL A 217 79.00 -9.74 -5.68
CA VAL A 217 79.00 -10.82 -4.68
C VAL A 217 77.81 -10.68 -3.73
N LYS A 218 77.49 -9.46 -3.29
CA LYS A 218 76.32 -9.21 -2.44
C LYS A 218 75.01 -9.58 -3.15
N TYR A 219 74.87 -9.27 -4.43
CA TYR A 219 73.70 -9.68 -5.22
C TYR A 219 73.61 -11.21 -5.33
N LEU A 220 74.71 -11.88 -5.71
CA LEU A 220 74.76 -13.33 -5.89
C LEU A 220 74.48 -14.11 -4.59
N ASN A 221 74.95 -13.60 -3.45
CA ASN A 221 74.65 -14.17 -2.13
C ASN A 221 73.19 -13.94 -1.68
N GLY A 222 72.50 -12.97 -2.28
CA GLY A 222 71.09 -12.68 -2.01
C GLY A 222 70.12 -13.57 -2.80
N LEU A 223 70.61 -14.39 -3.74
CA LEU A 223 69.77 -15.29 -4.54
C LEU A 223 69.40 -16.56 -3.76
N PRO A 224 68.28 -17.22 -4.13
CA PRO A 224 67.86 -18.46 -3.50
C PRO A 224 68.91 -19.58 -3.56
N SER A 225 68.87 -20.48 -2.57
CA SER A 225 69.84 -21.58 -2.45
C SER A 225 69.83 -22.57 -3.62
N SER A 226 68.76 -22.60 -4.41
CA SER A 226 68.68 -23.36 -5.67
C SER A 226 69.77 -22.97 -6.67
N PHE A 227 70.25 -21.72 -6.64
CA PHE A 227 71.31 -21.22 -7.51
C PHE A 227 72.71 -21.29 -6.89
N SER A 228 72.84 -21.78 -5.65
CA SER A 228 74.07 -21.74 -4.85
C SER A 228 75.31 -22.29 -5.55
N VAL A 229 75.17 -23.36 -6.33
CA VAL A 229 76.29 -23.96 -7.09
C VAL A 229 76.82 -22.98 -8.14
N THR A 230 75.92 -22.38 -8.91
CA THR A 230 76.26 -21.41 -9.97
C THR A 230 76.78 -20.11 -9.37
N THR A 231 76.15 -19.58 -8.32
CA THR A 231 76.58 -18.34 -7.67
C THR A 231 77.95 -18.50 -7.01
N ASN A 232 78.21 -19.61 -6.32
CA ASN A 232 79.53 -19.88 -5.73
C ASN A 232 80.64 -19.98 -6.78
N SER A 233 80.36 -20.61 -7.93
CA SER A 233 81.29 -20.70 -9.06
C SER A 233 81.63 -19.31 -9.63
N ILE A 234 80.61 -18.44 -9.80
CA ILE A 234 80.81 -17.06 -10.26
C ILE A 234 81.62 -16.26 -9.24
N ILE A 235 81.31 -16.38 -7.95
CA ILE A 235 82.02 -15.67 -6.85
C ILE A 235 83.49 -16.09 -6.81
N GLN A 236 83.79 -17.38 -6.92
CA GLN A 236 85.18 -17.85 -6.97
C GLN A 236 85.94 -17.25 -8.16
N LYS A 237 85.31 -17.19 -9.34
CA LYS A 237 85.91 -16.56 -10.52
C LYS A 237 86.14 -15.07 -10.33
N LEU A 238 85.18 -14.36 -9.75
CA LEU A 238 85.29 -12.93 -9.43
C LEU A 238 86.46 -12.64 -8.48
N ASN A 239 86.65 -13.47 -7.46
CA ASN A 239 87.77 -13.32 -6.51
C ASN A 239 89.14 -13.64 -7.12
N ASN A 240 89.17 -14.42 -8.21
CA ASN A 240 90.37 -14.78 -8.94
C ASN A 240 90.68 -13.81 -10.11
N LEU A 241 89.85 -12.77 -10.33
CA LEU A 241 90.19 -11.70 -11.25
C LEU A 241 91.26 -10.83 -10.57
N GLU A 242 92.48 -10.86 -11.11
CA GLU A 242 93.56 -9.98 -10.68
C GLU A 242 93.18 -8.52 -10.96
N TYR A 243 93.34 -7.67 -9.94
CA TYR A 243 93.08 -6.22 -9.99
C TYR A 243 94.19 -5.47 -10.73
#